data_AF-A0A932UU76-F1
#
_entry.id   AF-A0A932UU76-F1
#
_cell.length_a   1.000
_cell.length_b   1.000
_cell.length_c   1.000
_cell.angle_alpha   90.00
_cell.angle_beta   90.00
_cell.angle_gamma   90.00
#
_symmetry.space_group_name_H-M   'P 1'
#
loop_
_entity.id
_entity.type
_entity.pdbx_description
1 polymer ?
#
loop_
_entity_poly.entity_id
_entity_poly.type
_entity_poly.pdbx_seq_one_letter_code
_entity_poly.pdbx_strand_id
1 'polypeptide(L)'
;MVVFDSSVVIKWFRKSEAFQEQALSLHQTYLNGSLTIYVPDLLIYELANVLRSKPDMNWTKVQQALHSFAVHSLADLIRWATHACFVSTL
;
A
#
# COMPACT_ATOMS: atom_id res chain seq x y z
N MET A 1 -10.09 -8.62 5.87
CA MET A 1 -10.31 -7.28 5.29
C MET A 1 -9.91 -6.27 6.35
N VAL A 2 -8.94 -5.40 6.06
CA VAL A 2 -8.46 -4.36 6.98
C VAL A 2 -8.27 -3.07 6.19
N VAL A 3 -8.62 -1.93 6.79
CA VAL A 3 -8.34 -0.60 6.23
C VAL A 3 -7.05 -0.11 6.84
N PHE A 4 -6.05 0.22 6.02
CA PHE A 4 -4.80 0.79 6.51
C PHE A 4 -4.86 2.31 6.49
N ASP A 5 -4.52 2.89 7.63
CA ASP A 5 -4.16 4.29 7.71
C ASP A 5 -2.81 4.53 7.01
N SER A 6 -2.58 5.75 6.52
CA SER A 6 -1.35 6.09 5.82
C SER A 6 -0.12 5.96 6.68
N SER A 7 -0.25 6.22 7.98
CA SER A 7 0.86 6.10 8.92
C SER A 7 1.42 4.67 8.99
N VAL A 8 0.62 3.63 8.70
CA VAL A 8 1.07 2.23 8.64
C VAL A 8 1.84 1.98 7.35
N VAL A 9 1.29 2.40 6.21
CA VAL A 9 1.90 2.19 4.89
C VAL A 9 3.21 2.98 4.75
N ILE A 10 3.26 4.20 5.28
CA ILE A 10 4.46 5.04 5.28
C ILE A 10 5.66 4.34 5.95
N LYS A 11 5.42 3.50 6.97
CA LYS A 11 6.46 2.75 7.68
C LYS A 11 7.12 1.66 6.81
N TRP A 12 6.53 1.29 5.68
CA TRP A 12 7.19 0.37 4.72
C TRP A 12 8.37 1.03 4.01
N PHE A 13 8.33 2.35 3.89
CA PHE A 13 9.32 3.14 3.17
C PHE A 13 10.26 3.92 4.09
N ARG A 14 9.93 4.02 5.39
CA ARG A 14 10.75 4.68 6.42
C ARG A 14 11.41 3.65 7.31
N LYS A 15 12.68 3.89 7.64
CA LYS A 15 13.45 3.07 8.59
C LYS A 15 13.44 3.73 9.98
N SER A 16 13.63 2.93 11.01
CA SER A 16 13.76 3.34 12.41
C SER A 16 12.52 4.04 12.98
N GLU A 17 11.33 3.63 12.53
CA GLU A 17 10.05 4.10 13.07
C GLU A 17 9.52 3.13 14.14
N ALA A 18 8.77 3.64 15.12
CA ALA A 18 8.04 2.77 16.04
C ALA A 18 7.05 1.89 15.26
N PHE A 19 6.92 0.63 15.67
CA PHE A 19 6.06 -0.38 15.05
C PHE A 19 6.39 -0.73 13.58
N GLN A 20 7.60 -0.42 13.12
CA GLN A 20 8.00 -0.71 11.75
C GLN A 20 7.97 -2.20 11.42
N GLU A 21 8.41 -3.07 12.34
CA GLU A 21 8.41 -4.52 12.14
C GLU A 21 6.99 -5.06 11.93
N GLN A 22 6.03 -4.58 12.72
CA GLN A 22 4.62 -4.93 12.59
C GLN A 22 4.06 -4.45 11.25
N ALA A 23 4.39 -3.22 10.84
CA ALA A 23 4.00 -2.70 9.54
C ALA A 23 4.57 -3.54 8.38
N LEU A 24 5.84 -3.96 8.47
CA LEU A 24 6.49 -4.82 7.47
C LEU A 24 5.89 -6.24 7.46
N SER A 25 5.54 -6.80 8.60
CA SER A 25 4.84 -8.09 8.69
C SER A 25 3.46 -8.04 8.02
N LEU A 26 2.71 -6.96 8.24
CA LEU A 26 1.45 -6.72 7.54
C LEU A 26 1.65 -6.58 6.02
N HIS A 27 2.70 -5.89 5.59
CA HIS A 27 3.06 -5.79 4.17
C HIS A 27 3.35 -7.17 3.55
N GLN A 28 4.13 -8.02 4.22
CA GLN A 28 4.40 -9.39 3.76
C GLN A 28 3.14 -10.25 3.71
N THR A 29 2.24 -10.12 4.69
CA THR A 29 0.95 -10.82 4.72
C THR A 29 0.00 -10.34 3.61
N TYR A 30 0.17 -9.10 3.17
CA TYR A 30 -0.52 -8.60 2.00
C TYR A 30 0.10 -9.14 0.69
N LEU A 31 1.42 -9.08 0.55
CA LEU A 31 2.13 -9.57 -0.63
C LEU A 31 1.96 -11.08 -0.85
N ASN A 32 1.75 -11.87 0.20
CA ASN A 32 1.49 -13.30 0.10
C ASN A 32 0.01 -13.64 -0.21
N GLY A 33 -0.87 -12.63 -0.34
CA GLY A 33 -2.29 -12.81 -0.65
C GLY A 33 -3.16 -13.25 0.53
N SER A 34 -2.62 -13.37 1.74
CA SER A 34 -3.37 -13.76 2.95
C SER A 34 -4.18 -12.60 3.55
N LEU A 35 -3.98 -11.37 3.08
CA LEU A 35 -4.65 -10.18 3.58
C LEU A 35 -5.12 -9.27 2.44
N THR A 36 -6.43 -8.99 2.40
CA THR A 36 -6.98 -7.89 1.59
C THR A 36 -6.90 -6.58 2.36
N ILE A 37 -6.22 -5.59 1.77
CA ILE A 37 -6.07 -4.23 2.30
C ILE A 37 -6.94 -3.26 1.50
N TYR A 38 -7.61 -2.36 2.21
CA TYR A 38 -8.21 -1.15 1.65
C TYR A 38 -7.46 0.08 2.15
N VAL A 39 -7.37 1.09 1.30
CA VAL A 39 -6.71 2.36 1.63
C VAL A 39 -7.54 3.53 1.14
N PRO A 40 -7.53 4.68 1.84
CA PRO A 40 -8.10 5.91 1.31
C PRO A 40 -7.32 6.39 0.09
N ASP A 41 -7.99 7.04 -0.88
CA ASP A 41 -7.31 7.69 -2.01
C ASP A 41 -6.27 8.72 -1.55
N LEU A 42 -6.50 9.32 -0.38
CA LEU A 42 -5.61 10.27 0.28
C LEU A 42 -4.21 9.68 0.53
N LEU A 43 -4.09 8.35 0.69
CA LEU A 43 -2.83 7.66 0.92
C LEU A 43 -1.78 7.99 -0.13
N ILE A 44 -2.18 8.08 -1.40
CA ILE A 44 -1.26 8.34 -2.52
C ILE A 44 -0.60 9.70 -2.33
N TYR A 45 -1.35 10.72 -1.90
CA TYR A 45 -0.86 12.07 -1.67
C TYR A 45 0.07 12.14 -0.46
N GLU A 46 -0.29 11.48 0.64
CA GLU A 46 0.52 11.46 1.86
C GLU A 46 1.82 10.69 1.65
N LEU A 47 1.76 9.56 0.94
CA LEU A 47 2.93 8.80 0.55
C LEU A 47 3.85 9.63 -0.35
N ALA A 48 3.29 10.32 -1.37
CA ALA A 48 4.06 11.20 -2.25
C ALA A 48 4.77 12.32 -1.47
N ASN A 49 4.04 12.98 -0.55
CA ASN A 49 4.61 14.04 0.29
C ASN A 49 5.74 13.54 1.18
N VAL A 50 5.55 12.38 1.83
CA VAL A 50 6.58 11.79 2.69
C VAL A 50 7.81 11.37 1.89
N LEU A 51 7.64 10.74 0.73
CA LEU A 51 8.76 10.33 -0.11
C LEU A 51 9.53 11.54 -0.65
N ARG A 52 8.83 12.59 -1.10
CA ARG A 52 9.45 13.85 -1.56
C ARG A 52 10.25 14.57 -0.47
N SER A 53 9.86 14.42 0.79
CA SER A 53 10.58 15.06 1.91
C SER A 53 11.98 14.48 2.16
N LYS A 54 12.32 13.36 1.52
CA LYS A 54 13.62 12.67 1.71
C LYS A 54 14.70 13.28 0.81
N PRO A 55 15.90 13.60 1.34
CA PRO A 55 16.98 14.22 0.55
C PRO A 55 17.47 13.37 -0.63
N ASP A 56 17.34 12.04 -0.54
CA ASP A 56 17.81 11.05 -1.51
C ASP A 56 16.75 10.64 -2.54
N MET A 57 15.54 11.19 -2.44
CA MET A 57 14.41 10.93 -3.33
C MET A 57 14.29 12.03 -4.39
N ASN A 58 14.55 11.66 -5.64
CA ASN A 58 14.20 12.50 -6.79
C ASN A 58 12.79 12.14 -7.30
N TRP A 59 12.26 12.98 -8.19
CA TRP A 59 10.91 12.80 -8.74
C TRP A 59 10.70 11.42 -9.37
N THR A 60 11.72 10.89 -10.07
CA THR A 60 11.67 9.56 -10.69
C THR A 60 11.50 8.45 -9.65
N LYS A 61 12.23 8.49 -8.54
CA LYS A 61 12.13 7.51 -7.46
C LYS A 61 10.77 7.58 -6.75
N VAL A 62 10.25 8.79 -6.53
CA VAL A 62 8.90 8.99 -5.97
C VAL A 62 7.85 8.40 -6.90
N GLN A 63 7.93 8.70 -8.20
CA GLN A 63 7.01 8.16 -9.20
C GLN A 63 7.07 6.62 -9.27
N GLN A 64 8.28 6.04 -9.23
CA GLN A 64 8.45 4.58 -9.19
C GLN A 64 7.79 3.96 -7.96
N ALA A 65 8.00 4.53 -6.76
CA ALA A 65 7.38 4.03 -5.54
C ALA A 65 5.84 4.11 -5.58
N LEU A 66 5.28 5.22 -6.08
CA LEU A 66 3.84 5.38 -6.23
C LEU A 66 3.26 4.41 -7.26
N HIS A 67 3.94 4.20 -8.40
CA HIS A 67 3.52 3.22 -9.41
C HIS A 67 3.57 1.80 -8.86
N SER A 68 4.64 1.41 -8.16
CA SER A 68 4.73 0.11 -7.53
C SER A 68 3.56 -0.09 -6.55
N PHE A 69 3.24 0.89 -5.71
CA PHE A 69 2.12 0.79 -4.80
C PHE A 69 0.76 0.70 -5.53
N ALA A 70 0.51 1.60 -6.49
CA ALA A 70 -0.75 1.67 -7.22
C ALA A 70 -1.03 0.41 -8.07
N VAL A 71 0.00 -0.15 -8.72
CA VAL A 71 -0.13 -1.39 -9.52
C VAL A 71 -0.51 -2.57 -8.63
N HIS A 72 0.07 -2.69 -7.44
CA HIS A 72 -0.29 -3.74 -6.49
C HIS A 72 -1.72 -3.53 -5.97
N SER A 73 -2.07 -2.29 -5.59
CA SER A 73 -3.43 -1.94 -5.15
C SER A 73 -4.51 -2.16 -6.22
N LEU A 74 -4.24 -1.86 -7.49
CA LEU A 74 -5.17 -2.10 -8.61
C LEU A 74 -5.33 -3.60 -8.90
N ALA A 75 -4.26 -4.37 -8.79
CA ALA A 75 -4.33 -5.83 -8.92
C ALA A 75 -5.24 -6.42 -7.83
N ASP A 76 -5.25 -5.86 -6.62
CA ASP A 76 -6.19 -6.26 -5.57
C ASP A 76 -7.62 -5.78 -5.80
N LEU A 77 -7.81 -4.59 -6.37
CA LEU A 77 -9.14 -4.12 -6.79
C LEU A 77 -9.75 -5.05 -7.84
N ILE A 78 -8.94 -5.49 -8.82
CA ILE A 78 -9.34 -6.45 -9.85
C ILE A 78 -9.61 -7.82 -9.22
N ARG A 79 -8.75 -8.32 -8.32
CA ARG A 79 -8.99 -9.57 -7.59
C ARG A 79 -10.29 -9.52 -6.79
N TRP A 80 -10.54 -8.43 -6.07
CA TRP A 80 -11.79 -8.23 -5.34
C TRP A 80 -12.99 -8.18 -6.28
N ALA A 81 -12.93 -7.39 -7.36
CA ALA A 81 -14.04 -7.28 -8.31
C ALA A 81 -14.37 -8.63 -8.96
N THR A 82 -13.34 -9.42 -9.30
CA THR A 82 -13.49 -10.75 -9.89
C THR A 82 -14.09 -11.74 -8.87
N HIS A 83 -13.65 -11.70 -7.62
CA HIS A 83 -14.19 -12.55 -6.55
C HIS A 83 -15.60 -12.16 -6.13
N ALA A 84 -15.87 -10.86 -5.99
CA ALA A 84 -17.19 -10.32 -5.65
C ALA A 84 -18.22 -10.67 -6.73
N CYS A 85 -17.86 -10.53 -8.01
CA CYS A 85 -18.72 -10.90 -9.14
C CYS A 85 -18.99 -12.41 -9.18
N PHE A 86 -18.03 -13.25 -8.77
CA PHE A 86 -18.19 -14.70 -8.70
C PHE A 86 -19.12 -15.13 -7.54
N VAL A 87 -18.99 -14.52 -6.37
CA VAL A 87 -19.80 -14.83 -5.18
C VAL A 87 -21.24 -14.30 -5.29
N SER A 88 -21.49 -13.23 -6.04
CA SER A 88 -22.84 -12.70 -6.27
C SER A 88 -23.67 -13.48 -7.30
N THR A 89 -23.13 -14.57 -7.86
CA THR A 89 -23.83 -15.41 -8.86
C THR A 89 -24.15 -16.81 -8.33
N LEU A 90 -23.98 -17.05 -7.01
CA LEU A 90 -24.35 -18.27 -6.29
C LEU A 90 -25.49 -18.00 -5.31
#